data_AF-C7RAH1-F1
#
_entry.id   AF-C7RAH1-F1
#
_cell.length_a   1.000
_cell.length_b   1.000
_cell.length_c   1.000
_cell.angle_alpha   90.00
_cell.angle_beta   90.00
_cell.angle_gamma   90.00
#
_symmetry.space_group_name_H-M   'P 1'
#
loop_
_entity.id
_entity.type
_entity.pdbx_description
1 polymer ?
#
loop_
_entity_poly.entity_id
_entity_poly.type
_entity_poly.pdbx_seq_one_letter_code
_entity_poly.pdbx_strand_id
1 'polypeptide(L)'
;MRDYRITKYNPINRNEHGHFLIDEWTEPEQIGKAFNGVKATKSDFFVIEEKYVLSILEVLKSLSINHLRVVDLDNSYTKWSLSRSDNAWLREDEFLEVEVYEDKSVGLSEIETIIRMNLRHFLSCRLEINNKFSLRFGFDFYMYVLCNELSAEVQDKVHTIGLFVEEIEPMYLMDKCDFYIDVVKKGDEFVDDEILLKKMTRNKIKIGLGLSAEHPGNHSFKITPENSVIFIDEFQFDFDNYEYYLNCDKIYW
;
A
#
# COMPACT_ATOMS: atom_id res chain seq x y z
N MET A 1 -18.27 -0.04 5.25
CA MET A 1 -17.29 -0.88 4.53
C MET A 1 -16.63 -1.78 5.54
N ARG A 2 -16.14 -2.95 5.09
CA ARG A 2 -15.52 -3.96 5.93
C ARG A 2 -14.07 -4.14 5.51
N ASP A 3 -13.19 -4.24 6.49
CA ASP A 3 -11.76 -4.41 6.27
C ASP A 3 -11.43 -5.89 6.42
N TYR A 4 -10.75 -6.44 5.42
CA TYR A 4 -10.39 -7.84 5.36
C TYR A 4 -8.89 -7.96 5.29
N ARG A 5 -8.33 -8.81 6.14
CA ARG A 5 -6.96 -9.27 6.04
C ARG A 5 -6.92 -10.57 5.24
N ILE A 6 -6.13 -10.59 4.18
CA ILE A 6 -5.81 -11.76 3.37
C ILE A 6 -4.35 -12.12 3.59
N THR A 7 -4.07 -13.31 4.14
CA THR A 7 -2.70 -13.72 4.48
C THR A 7 -2.43 -15.21 4.24
N LYS A 8 -1.16 -15.59 4.11
CA LYS A 8 -0.71 -16.99 4.19
C LYS A 8 -0.76 -17.56 5.61
N TYR A 9 -0.94 -16.69 6.61
CA TYR A 9 -0.87 -17.03 8.02
C TYR A 9 -2.20 -17.60 8.50
N ASN A 10 -2.20 -18.85 8.93
CA ASN A 10 -3.42 -19.48 9.44
C ASN A 10 -3.83 -18.82 10.77
N PRO A 11 -5.07 -18.27 10.87
CA PRO A 11 -5.54 -17.56 12.06
C PRO A 11 -5.56 -18.43 13.33
N ILE A 12 -5.64 -19.76 13.20
CA ILE A 12 -5.61 -20.66 14.37
C ILE A 12 -4.31 -20.56 15.16
N ASN A 13 -3.24 -20.03 14.55
CA ASN A 13 -1.92 -19.89 15.14
C ASN A 13 -1.67 -18.50 15.73
N ARG A 14 -2.72 -17.68 15.90
CA ARG A 14 -2.62 -16.37 16.57
C ARG A 14 -2.85 -16.52 18.08
N ASN A 15 -2.18 -15.69 18.88
CA ASN A 15 -2.55 -15.53 20.29
C ASN A 15 -3.80 -14.66 20.46
N GLU A 16 -4.25 -14.49 21.70
CA GLU A 16 -5.39 -13.64 22.07
C GLU A 16 -5.21 -12.15 21.71
N HIS A 17 -3.99 -11.71 21.43
CA HIS A 17 -3.66 -10.36 20.97
C HIS A 17 -3.54 -10.26 19.43
N GLY A 18 -3.83 -11.34 18.70
CA GLY A 18 -3.77 -11.39 17.24
C GLY A 18 -2.38 -11.62 16.64
N HIS A 19 -1.33 -11.75 17.46
CA HIS A 19 0.03 -12.01 16.99
C HIS A 19 0.17 -13.44 16.47
N PHE A 20 0.71 -13.61 15.27
CA PHE A 20 1.02 -14.93 14.71
C PHE A 20 2.24 -15.53 15.43
N LEU A 21 2.15 -16.80 15.84
CA LEU A 21 3.12 -17.42 16.75
C LEU A 21 4.13 -18.37 16.10
N ILE A 22 3.91 -18.72 14.82
CA ILE A 22 4.77 -19.69 14.15
C ILE A 22 5.97 -18.98 13.53
N ASP A 23 7.16 -19.51 13.80
CA ASP A 23 8.40 -19.11 13.14
C ASP A 23 8.36 -19.51 11.65
N GLU A 24 8.16 -18.53 10.77
CA GLU A 24 8.13 -18.69 9.32
C GLU A 24 8.70 -17.42 8.66
N TRP A 25 9.16 -17.55 7.42
CA TRP A 25 9.64 -16.41 6.66
C TRP A 25 8.53 -15.39 6.39
N THR A 26 8.88 -14.12 6.51
CA THR A 26 7.99 -12.95 6.37
C THR A 26 8.39 -12.03 5.22
N GLU A 27 9.54 -12.24 4.59
CA GLU A 27 10.07 -11.35 3.54
C GLU A 27 10.97 -12.13 2.56
N PRO A 28 11.12 -11.65 1.31
CA PRO A 28 11.96 -12.30 0.30
C PRO A 28 13.43 -12.53 0.72
N GLU A 29 14.01 -11.63 1.52
CA GLU A 29 15.39 -11.65 2.00
C GLU A 29 15.68 -12.84 2.93
N GLN A 30 14.64 -13.48 3.44
CA GLN A 30 14.73 -14.64 4.32
C GLN A 30 14.76 -15.98 3.55
N ILE A 31 14.51 -15.96 2.24
CA ILE A 31 14.58 -17.17 1.41
C ILE A 31 15.99 -17.79 1.48
N GLY A 32 16.02 -19.11 1.70
CA GLY A 32 17.25 -19.87 1.95
C GLY A 32 17.57 -20.08 3.42
N LYS A 33 16.92 -19.36 4.34
CA LYS A 33 16.99 -19.65 5.79
C LYS A 33 16.05 -20.80 6.15
N ALA A 34 16.29 -21.41 7.32
CA ALA A 34 15.45 -22.47 7.87
C ALA A 34 14.53 -21.93 8.95
N PHE A 35 13.26 -22.31 8.89
CA PHE A 35 12.19 -21.94 9.81
C PHE A 35 11.51 -23.23 10.26
N ASN A 36 11.43 -23.47 11.57
CA ASN A 36 10.96 -24.75 12.11
C ASN A 36 11.60 -25.99 11.46
N GLY A 37 12.89 -25.91 11.13
CA GLY A 37 13.65 -26.99 10.50
C GLY A 37 13.41 -27.18 8.99
N VAL A 38 12.55 -26.37 8.37
CA VAL A 38 12.26 -26.38 6.93
C VAL A 38 12.92 -25.19 6.25
N LYS A 39 13.68 -25.44 5.18
CA LYS A 39 14.34 -24.38 4.42
C LYS A 39 13.33 -23.69 3.50
N ALA A 40 13.17 -22.38 3.62
CA ALA A 40 12.37 -21.58 2.70
C ALA A 40 13.05 -21.54 1.31
N THR A 41 12.30 -21.86 0.26
CA THR A 41 12.84 -21.88 -1.11
C THR A 41 12.26 -20.78 -1.99
N LYS A 42 12.95 -20.47 -3.09
CA LYS A 42 12.43 -19.54 -4.11
C LYS A 42 11.11 -20.04 -4.71
N SER A 43 10.96 -21.35 -4.87
CA SER A 43 9.72 -21.94 -5.38
C SER A 43 8.56 -21.69 -4.42
N ASP A 44 8.79 -21.83 -3.10
CA ASP A 44 7.75 -21.55 -2.10
C ASP A 44 7.31 -20.09 -2.15
N PHE A 45 8.28 -19.17 -2.30
CA PHE A 45 8.02 -17.75 -2.45
C PHE A 45 7.08 -17.46 -3.62
N PHE A 46 7.44 -17.89 -4.83
CA PHE A 46 6.64 -17.61 -6.04
C PHE A 46 5.27 -18.30 -6.00
N VAL A 47 5.18 -19.49 -5.42
CA VAL A 47 3.88 -20.17 -5.20
C VAL A 47 2.99 -19.36 -4.25
N ILE A 48 3.55 -18.80 -3.17
CA ILE A 48 2.79 -17.95 -2.26
C ILE A 48 2.39 -16.65 -2.94
N GLU A 49 3.31 -15.94 -3.58
CA GLU A 49 3.01 -14.70 -4.30
C GLU A 49 1.87 -14.86 -5.31
N GLU A 50 1.90 -15.92 -6.11
CA GLU A 50 0.86 -16.19 -7.10
C GLU A 50 -0.52 -16.35 -6.43
N LYS A 51 -0.59 -16.94 -5.23
CA LYS A 51 -1.86 -17.00 -4.48
C LYS A 51 -2.37 -15.62 -4.10
N TYR A 52 -1.49 -14.68 -3.74
CA TYR A 52 -1.90 -13.31 -3.42
C TYR A 52 -2.47 -12.62 -4.65
N VAL A 53 -1.78 -12.73 -5.79
CA VAL A 53 -2.28 -12.21 -7.08
C VAL A 53 -3.65 -12.79 -7.40
N LEU A 54 -3.78 -14.12 -7.43
CA LEU A 54 -5.03 -14.80 -7.75
C LEU A 54 -6.18 -14.43 -6.79
N SER A 55 -5.89 -14.26 -5.49
CA SER A 55 -6.89 -13.85 -4.52
C SER A 55 -7.48 -12.48 -4.84
N ILE A 56 -6.65 -11.51 -5.22
CA ILE A 56 -7.12 -10.16 -5.56
C ILE A 56 -7.86 -10.16 -6.89
N LEU A 57 -7.40 -10.91 -7.88
CA LEU A 57 -8.12 -11.03 -9.15
C LEU A 57 -9.53 -11.61 -8.94
N GLU A 58 -9.69 -12.60 -8.07
CA GLU A 58 -11.02 -13.15 -7.73
C GLU A 58 -11.88 -12.14 -6.98
N VAL A 59 -11.30 -11.40 -6.03
CA VAL A 59 -11.99 -10.31 -5.32
C VAL A 59 -12.48 -9.25 -6.31
N LEU A 60 -11.60 -8.71 -7.15
CA LEU A 60 -11.93 -7.67 -8.12
C LEU A 60 -13.01 -8.13 -9.10
N LYS A 61 -12.89 -9.37 -9.60
CA LYS A 61 -13.89 -10.00 -10.45
C LYS A 61 -15.26 -10.08 -9.77
N SER A 62 -15.31 -10.54 -8.52
CA SER A 62 -16.57 -10.64 -7.76
C SER A 62 -17.24 -9.28 -7.54
N LEU A 63 -16.44 -8.22 -7.41
CA LEU A 63 -16.89 -6.84 -7.23
C LEU A 63 -17.14 -6.11 -8.56
N SER A 64 -16.93 -6.78 -9.71
CA SER A 64 -17.01 -6.18 -11.05
C SER A 64 -16.09 -4.94 -11.21
N ILE A 65 -14.92 -4.98 -10.58
CA ILE A 65 -13.88 -3.94 -10.69
C ILE A 65 -12.84 -4.40 -11.72
N ASN A 66 -12.58 -3.59 -12.73
CA ASN A 66 -11.64 -3.91 -13.82
C ASN A 66 -10.42 -2.98 -13.88
N HIS A 67 -10.39 -1.94 -13.05
CA HIS A 67 -9.27 -1.03 -12.91
C HIS A 67 -9.24 -0.41 -11.52
N LEU A 68 -8.07 0.07 -11.12
CA LEU A 68 -7.82 0.79 -9.87
C LEU A 68 -6.94 2.01 -10.15
N ARG A 69 -6.83 2.90 -9.17
CA ARG A 69 -5.88 4.02 -9.18
C ARG A 69 -4.70 3.70 -8.28
N VAL A 70 -3.50 4.03 -8.73
CA VAL A 70 -2.30 4.05 -7.89
C VAL A 70 -2.43 5.19 -6.89
N VAL A 71 -2.25 4.91 -5.60
CA VAL A 71 -2.38 5.88 -4.52
C VAL A 71 -1.18 5.77 -3.57
N ASP A 72 -0.65 6.90 -3.11
CA ASP A 72 0.43 6.99 -2.12
C ASP A 72 1.73 6.31 -2.59
N LEU A 73 2.10 6.56 -3.83
CA LEU A 73 3.29 5.99 -4.46
C LEU A 73 4.58 6.59 -3.92
N ASP A 74 5.47 5.76 -3.37
CA ASP A 74 6.84 6.15 -3.07
C ASP A 74 7.76 5.92 -4.29
N ASN A 75 7.89 6.97 -5.10
CA ASN A 75 8.79 6.98 -6.26
C ASN A 75 10.27 6.83 -5.88
N SER A 76 10.68 7.35 -4.72
CA SER A 76 12.08 7.32 -4.29
C SER A 76 12.45 5.89 -3.89
N TYR A 77 11.59 5.25 -3.10
CA TYR A 77 11.71 3.84 -2.74
C TYR A 77 11.75 2.94 -3.97
N THR A 78 10.85 3.15 -4.93
CA THR A 78 10.77 2.36 -6.15
C THR A 78 12.07 2.42 -6.95
N LYS A 79 12.59 3.63 -7.20
CA LYS A 79 13.87 3.83 -7.89
C LYS A 79 15.03 3.19 -7.14
N TRP A 80 15.08 3.36 -5.81
CA TRP A 80 16.11 2.77 -4.97
C TRP A 80 16.07 1.24 -5.05
N SER A 81 14.91 0.63 -4.86
CA SER A 81 14.75 -0.83 -4.83
C SER A 81 15.09 -1.47 -6.17
N LEU A 82 14.67 -0.87 -7.30
CA LEU A 82 15.02 -1.35 -8.65
C LEU A 82 16.51 -1.21 -9.00
N SER A 83 17.24 -0.30 -8.33
CA SER A 83 18.68 -0.09 -8.54
C SER A 83 19.56 -1.10 -7.81
N ARG A 84 19.01 -1.81 -6.83
CA ARG A 84 19.75 -2.78 -6.02
C ARG A 84 20.03 -4.06 -6.83
N SER A 85 21.15 -4.72 -6.49
CA SER A 85 21.61 -5.92 -7.18
C SER A 85 21.36 -7.20 -6.39
N ASP A 86 21.16 -7.11 -5.07
CA ASP A 86 20.97 -8.26 -4.18
C ASP A 86 19.56 -8.88 -4.27
N ASN A 87 18.61 -8.11 -4.77
CA ASN A 87 17.24 -8.49 -5.12
C ASN A 87 17.08 -8.85 -6.62
N ALA A 88 18.17 -8.98 -7.39
CA ALA A 88 18.11 -9.28 -8.83
C ALA A 88 17.35 -10.57 -9.17
N TRP A 89 17.32 -11.56 -8.27
CA TRP A 89 16.59 -12.81 -8.50
C TRP A 89 15.06 -12.68 -8.35
N LEU A 90 14.58 -11.56 -7.82
CA LEU A 90 13.15 -11.22 -7.69
C LEU A 90 12.67 -10.33 -8.85
N ARG A 91 13.58 -9.79 -9.66
CA ARG A 91 13.24 -8.82 -10.70
C ARG A 91 12.71 -9.53 -11.95
N GLU A 92 11.62 -9.01 -12.50
CA GLU A 92 11.07 -9.37 -13.80
C GLU A 92 11.29 -8.22 -14.80
N ASP A 93 11.33 -8.55 -16.10
CA ASP A 93 11.54 -7.53 -17.15
C ASP A 93 10.36 -6.55 -17.19
N GLU A 94 9.16 -7.05 -16.93
CA GLU A 94 7.91 -6.29 -16.82
C GLU A 94 7.98 -5.17 -15.77
N PHE A 95 8.80 -5.32 -14.72
CA PHE A 95 8.96 -4.28 -13.68
C PHE A 95 9.67 -3.03 -14.21
N LEU A 96 10.44 -3.16 -15.30
CA LEU A 96 11.14 -2.06 -15.95
C LEU A 96 10.29 -1.40 -17.03
N GLU A 97 9.26 -2.10 -17.52
CA GLU A 97 8.36 -1.63 -18.58
C GLU A 97 7.10 -0.96 -18.02
N VAL A 98 6.65 -1.36 -16.83
CA VAL A 98 5.45 -0.78 -16.20
C VAL A 98 5.72 0.65 -15.74
N GLU A 99 5.07 1.62 -16.39
CA GLU A 99 5.07 3.01 -15.94
C GLU A 99 4.15 3.16 -14.73
N VAL A 100 4.62 3.64 -13.59
CA VAL A 100 3.79 3.84 -12.39
C VAL A 100 3.96 5.27 -11.91
N TYR A 101 2.84 5.97 -11.74
CA TYR A 101 2.78 7.32 -11.18
C TYR A 101 1.48 7.49 -10.38
N GLU A 102 1.45 8.48 -9.49
CA GLU A 102 0.29 8.76 -8.65
C GLU A 102 -0.97 9.00 -9.49
N ASP A 103 -2.10 8.43 -9.08
CA ASP A 103 -3.39 8.49 -9.78
C ASP A 103 -3.43 7.83 -11.17
N LYS A 104 -2.39 7.08 -11.56
CA LYS A 104 -2.44 6.25 -12.77
C LYS A 104 -3.60 5.25 -12.67
N SER A 105 -4.45 5.22 -13.69
CA SER A 105 -5.44 4.14 -13.87
C SER A 105 -4.71 2.90 -14.36
N VAL A 106 -4.86 1.79 -13.65
CA VAL A 106 -4.21 0.51 -13.96
C VAL A 106 -5.26 -0.57 -14.17
N GLY A 107 -5.15 -1.30 -15.28
CA GLY A 107 -6.03 -2.44 -15.57
C GLY A 107 -5.58 -3.73 -14.87
N LEU A 108 -6.35 -4.81 -15.00
CA LEU A 108 -6.08 -6.09 -14.32
C LEU A 108 -4.65 -6.63 -14.53
N SER A 109 -4.09 -6.53 -15.74
CA SER A 109 -2.72 -6.99 -16.01
C SER A 109 -1.66 -6.15 -15.30
N GLU A 110 -1.86 -4.83 -15.20
CA GLU A 110 -0.93 -3.94 -14.49
C GLU A 110 -1.09 -4.08 -12.97
N ILE A 111 -2.32 -4.32 -12.49
CA ILE A 111 -2.61 -4.62 -11.09
C ILE A 111 -1.83 -5.87 -10.65
N GLU A 112 -1.82 -6.92 -11.46
CA GLU A 112 -1.04 -8.13 -11.21
C GLU A 112 0.46 -7.81 -11.05
N THR A 113 1.05 -7.06 -11.99
CA THR A 113 2.45 -6.62 -11.91
C THR A 113 2.70 -5.79 -10.64
N ILE A 114 1.84 -4.84 -10.32
CA ILE A 114 1.97 -3.96 -9.15
C ILE A 114 1.87 -4.75 -7.84
N ILE A 115 1.00 -5.76 -7.75
CA ILE A 115 0.93 -6.65 -6.58
C ILE A 115 2.25 -7.37 -6.38
N ARG A 116 2.83 -7.97 -7.45
CA ARG A 116 4.14 -8.62 -7.37
C ARG A 116 5.23 -7.65 -6.95
N MET A 117 5.25 -6.44 -7.53
CA MET A 117 6.24 -5.43 -7.15
C MET A 117 6.12 -5.01 -5.68
N ASN A 118 4.92 -4.88 -5.12
CA ASN A 118 4.74 -4.60 -3.68
C ASN A 118 5.20 -5.78 -2.82
N LEU A 119 4.80 -7.02 -3.15
CA LEU A 119 5.17 -8.22 -2.38
C LEU A 119 6.67 -8.55 -2.43
N ARG A 120 7.36 -8.13 -3.51
CA ARG A 120 8.81 -8.25 -3.69
C ARG A 120 9.58 -7.01 -3.26
N HIS A 121 8.90 -6.05 -2.62
CA HIS A 121 9.51 -4.83 -2.09
C HIS A 121 10.17 -3.92 -3.14
N PHE A 122 9.74 -4.00 -4.41
CA PHE A 122 10.16 -3.08 -5.48
C PHE A 122 9.32 -1.81 -5.59
N LEU A 123 8.13 -1.81 -5.00
CA LEU A 123 7.17 -0.72 -5.06
C LEU A 123 6.52 -0.56 -3.69
N SER A 124 6.12 0.65 -3.36
CA SER A 124 5.28 0.95 -2.21
C SER A 124 4.14 1.85 -2.67
N CYS A 125 2.94 1.29 -2.76
CA CYS A 125 1.73 2.03 -3.05
C CYS A 125 0.48 1.29 -2.53
N ARG A 126 -0.65 1.96 -2.56
CA ARG A 126 -1.99 1.37 -2.49
C ARG A 126 -2.64 1.35 -3.87
N LEU A 127 -3.64 0.50 -4.03
CA LEU A 127 -4.55 0.53 -5.17
C LEU A 127 -5.97 0.78 -4.68
N GLU A 128 -6.56 1.91 -5.07
CA GLU A 128 -7.89 2.32 -4.61
C GLU A 128 -8.78 2.82 -5.74
N ILE A 129 -10.09 2.85 -5.52
CA ILE A 129 -11.02 3.50 -6.46
C ILE A 129 -12.27 4.02 -5.75
N ASN A 130 -12.62 5.28 -5.99
CA ASN A 130 -13.92 5.89 -5.64
C ASN A 130 -14.35 5.75 -4.16
N ASN A 131 -13.41 5.59 -3.22
CA ASN A 131 -13.71 5.19 -1.83
C ASN A 131 -14.61 3.94 -1.74
N LYS A 132 -14.54 3.02 -2.71
CA LYS A 132 -15.32 1.77 -2.78
C LYS A 132 -14.47 0.53 -2.58
N PHE A 133 -13.20 0.63 -2.91
CA PHE A 133 -12.23 -0.44 -2.78
C PHE A 133 -10.86 0.15 -2.46
N SER A 134 -10.14 -0.48 -1.54
CA SER A 134 -8.73 -0.20 -1.25
C SER A 134 -8.00 -1.52 -1.03
N LEU A 135 -6.86 -1.66 -1.69
CA LEU A 135 -5.90 -2.73 -1.53
C LEU A 135 -4.60 -2.14 -0.98
N ARG A 136 -4.12 -2.71 0.13
CA ARG A 136 -2.93 -2.27 0.86
C ARG A 136 -2.04 -3.45 1.20
N PHE A 137 -0.75 -3.18 1.31
CA PHE A 137 0.27 -4.18 1.60
C PHE A 137 1.00 -3.80 2.88
N GLY A 138 1.13 -4.76 3.80
CA GLY A 138 2.13 -4.73 4.86
C GLY A 138 3.45 -5.30 4.36
N PHE A 139 4.52 -5.06 5.11
CA PHE A 139 5.87 -5.54 4.75
C PHE A 139 6.01 -7.07 4.80
N ASP A 140 5.17 -7.74 5.58
CA ASP A 140 5.35 -9.12 6.06
C ASP A 140 4.29 -10.08 5.52
N PHE A 141 3.90 -9.97 4.25
CA PHE A 141 2.80 -10.76 3.62
C PHE A 141 1.42 -10.53 4.25
N TYR A 142 1.21 -9.40 4.91
CA TYR A 142 -0.13 -8.93 5.23
C TYR A 142 -0.70 -8.14 4.06
N MET A 143 -1.88 -8.53 3.58
CA MET A 143 -2.59 -7.80 2.53
C MET A 143 -3.97 -7.45 3.03
N TYR A 144 -4.37 -6.19 2.83
CA TYR A 144 -5.61 -5.65 3.36
C TYR A 144 -6.52 -5.21 2.22
N VAL A 145 -7.77 -5.65 2.27
CA VAL A 145 -8.83 -5.31 1.32
C VAL A 145 -9.95 -4.64 2.08
N LEU A 146 -10.20 -3.37 1.79
CA LEU A 146 -11.37 -2.65 2.28
C LEU A 146 -12.39 -2.58 1.14
N CYS A 147 -13.55 -3.21 1.32
CA CYS A 147 -14.64 -3.20 0.34
C CYS A 147 -16.00 -3.18 1.05
N ASN A 148 -17.12 -3.27 0.31
CA ASN A 148 -18.43 -3.34 0.96
C ASN A 148 -18.61 -4.66 1.74
N GLU A 149 -18.33 -5.78 1.08
CA GLU A 149 -18.39 -7.13 1.63
C GLU A 149 -17.67 -8.10 0.69
N LEU A 150 -16.94 -9.07 1.26
CA LEU A 150 -16.47 -10.25 0.53
C LEU A 150 -17.45 -11.40 0.75
N SER A 151 -18.03 -11.93 -0.33
CA SER A 151 -18.97 -13.05 -0.23
C SER A 151 -18.28 -14.31 0.30
N ALA A 152 -19.06 -15.19 0.93
CA ALA A 152 -18.55 -16.50 1.39
C ALA A 152 -17.91 -17.30 0.24
N GLU A 153 -18.46 -17.22 -0.97
CA GLU A 153 -17.89 -17.88 -2.15
C GLU A 153 -16.47 -17.38 -2.47
N VAL A 154 -16.23 -16.06 -2.38
CA VAL A 154 -14.90 -15.49 -2.61
C VAL A 154 -13.95 -15.93 -1.50
N GLN A 155 -14.40 -15.88 -0.24
CA GLN A 155 -13.61 -16.32 0.90
C GLN A 155 -13.22 -17.81 0.76
N ASP A 156 -14.15 -18.67 0.35
CA ASP A 156 -13.91 -20.10 0.10
C ASP A 156 -12.92 -20.34 -1.04
N LYS A 157 -12.98 -19.55 -2.11
CA LYS A 157 -12.00 -19.61 -3.21
C LYS A 157 -10.61 -19.21 -2.74
N VAL A 158 -10.49 -18.12 -1.97
CA VAL A 158 -9.23 -17.67 -1.38
C VAL A 158 -8.67 -18.73 -0.41
N HIS A 159 -9.55 -19.37 0.37
CA HIS A 159 -9.18 -20.49 1.23
C HIS A 159 -8.69 -21.70 0.43
N THR A 160 -9.36 -22.04 -0.67
CA THR A 160 -9.01 -23.19 -1.53
C THR A 160 -7.65 -23.03 -2.20
N ILE A 161 -7.25 -21.81 -2.55
CA ILE A 161 -5.90 -21.54 -3.08
C ILE A 161 -4.82 -21.50 -1.97
N GLY A 162 -5.22 -21.59 -0.70
CA GLY A 162 -4.33 -21.72 0.44
C GLY A 162 -3.92 -20.42 1.11
N LEU A 163 -4.78 -19.39 1.07
CA LEU A 163 -4.69 -18.19 1.90
C LEU A 163 -5.87 -18.12 2.87
N PHE A 164 -5.79 -17.27 3.88
CA PHE A 164 -6.81 -17.08 4.89
C PHE A 164 -7.39 -15.68 4.80
N VAL A 165 -8.71 -15.57 4.94
CA VAL A 165 -9.43 -14.30 4.99
C VAL A 165 -9.98 -14.12 6.40
N GLU A 166 -9.70 -12.95 6.99
CA GLU A 166 -10.21 -12.55 8.30
C GLU A 166 -10.86 -11.18 8.14
N GLU A 167 -12.14 -11.03 8.51
CA GLU A 167 -12.71 -9.69 8.73
C GLU A 167 -12.11 -9.13 10.02
N ILE A 168 -11.55 -7.93 9.95
CA ILE A 168 -10.84 -7.29 11.05
C ILE A 168 -11.51 -5.96 11.41
N GLU A 169 -11.23 -5.47 12.61
CA GLU A 169 -11.58 -4.10 12.96
C GLU A 169 -10.93 -3.12 11.95
N PRO A 170 -11.62 -2.05 11.54
CA PRO A 170 -11.13 -1.16 10.50
C PRO A 170 -9.77 -0.54 10.90
N MET A 171 -8.70 -0.97 10.23
CA MET A 171 -7.37 -0.37 10.36
C MET A 171 -7.21 0.82 9.42
N TYR A 172 -8.26 1.21 8.70
CA TYR A 172 -8.19 2.28 7.72
C TYR A 172 -9.58 2.84 7.45
N LEU A 173 -9.70 4.16 7.57
CA LEU A 173 -10.92 4.89 7.27
C LEU A 173 -10.70 5.72 6.00
N MET A 174 -11.10 5.18 4.84
CA MET A 174 -10.94 5.88 3.54
C MET A 174 -11.54 7.29 3.52
N ASP A 175 -12.59 7.51 4.30
CA ASP A 175 -13.33 8.76 4.33
C ASP A 175 -12.86 9.77 5.38
N LYS A 176 -11.98 9.35 6.31
CA LYS A 176 -11.45 10.17 7.38
C LYS A 176 -9.94 10.23 7.30
N CYS A 177 -9.45 11.43 7.06
CA CYS A 177 -8.04 11.74 7.18
C CYS A 177 -7.87 13.16 7.69
N ASP A 178 -6.95 13.34 8.62
CA ASP A 178 -6.43 14.64 8.96
C ASP A 178 -5.17 14.91 8.12
N PHE A 179 -4.93 16.19 7.86
CA PHE A 179 -3.78 16.61 7.06
C PHE A 179 -2.85 17.45 7.92
N TYR A 180 -1.59 17.07 7.93
CA TYR A 180 -0.53 17.75 8.65
C TYR A 180 0.55 18.19 7.69
N ILE A 181 1.18 19.32 7.97
CA ILE A 181 2.46 19.67 7.36
C ILE A 181 3.55 19.25 8.33
N ASP A 182 4.35 18.29 7.90
CA ASP A 182 5.61 17.95 8.56
C ASP A 182 6.66 18.95 8.10
N VAL A 183 7.31 19.59 9.06
CA VAL A 183 8.40 20.54 8.84
C VAL A 183 9.71 19.85 9.18
N VAL A 184 10.63 19.80 8.22
CA VAL A 184 11.94 19.18 8.37
C VAL A 184 13.01 20.21 8.03
N LYS A 185 13.88 20.57 8.96
CA LYS A 185 15.00 21.45 8.66
C LYS A 185 15.94 20.78 7.67
N LYS A 186 16.43 21.56 6.69
CA LYS A 186 17.33 21.01 5.67
C LYS A 186 18.60 20.43 6.30
N GLY A 187 18.89 19.19 5.93
CA GLY A 187 20.04 18.44 6.44
C GLY A 187 19.72 17.60 7.68
N ASP A 188 18.54 17.74 8.27
CA ASP A 188 18.06 16.88 9.33
C ASP A 188 17.19 15.74 8.74
N GLU A 189 17.13 14.62 9.46
CA GLU A 189 16.38 13.41 9.07
C GLU A 189 15.05 13.28 9.82
N PHE A 190 14.79 14.13 10.80
CA PHE A 190 13.64 14.05 11.69
C PHE A 190 12.68 15.22 11.46
N VAL A 191 11.39 14.97 11.70
CA VAL A 191 10.36 16.01 11.72
C VAL A 191 10.58 16.90 12.94
N ASP A 192 10.77 18.19 12.69
CA ASP A 192 10.94 19.21 13.72
C ASP A 192 9.61 19.66 14.30
N ASP A 193 8.59 19.77 13.45
CA ASP A 193 7.24 20.20 13.82
C ASP A 193 6.19 19.56 12.92
N GLU A 194 4.99 19.37 13.45
CA GLU A 194 3.84 18.79 12.74
C GLU A 194 2.62 19.71 12.91
N ILE A 195 2.09 20.21 11.80
CA ILE A 195 1.10 21.30 11.80
C ILE A 195 -0.21 20.84 11.19
N LEU A 196 -1.25 20.68 12.02
CA LEU A 196 -2.60 20.32 11.58
C LEU A 196 -3.25 21.41 10.71
N LEU A 197 -3.67 21.03 9.50
CA LEU A 197 -4.38 21.89 8.55
C LEU A 197 -5.91 21.80 8.71
N LYS A 198 -6.48 22.73 9.47
CA LYS A 198 -7.89 22.69 9.90
C LYS A 198 -8.92 22.88 8.78
N LYS A 199 -8.57 23.54 7.67
CA LYS A 199 -9.47 23.75 6.53
C LYS A 199 -9.06 22.90 5.32
N MET A 200 -8.06 22.05 5.44
CA MET A 200 -7.65 21.18 4.34
C MET A 200 -8.65 20.05 4.16
N THR A 201 -8.89 19.68 2.91
CA THR A 201 -9.84 18.62 2.56
C THR A 201 -9.29 17.80 1.39
N ARG A 202 -9.72 16.54 1.30
CA ARG A 202 -9.41 15.67 0.16
C ARG A 202 -9.76 16.32 -1.19
N ASN A 203 -10.85 17.08 -1.24
CA ASN A 203 -11.26 17.78 -2.47
C ASN A 203 -10.30 18.92 -2.84
N LYS A 204 -9.80 19.69 -1.86
CA LYS A 204 -8.76 20.71 -2.10
C LYS A 204 -7.47 20.07 -2.62
N ILE A 205 -7.04 18.96 -2.01
CA ILE A 205 -5.88 18.19 -2.48
C ILE A 205 -6.06 17.73 -3.92
N LYS A 206 -7.20 17.10 -4.23
CA LYS A 206 -7.50 16.62 -5.59
C LYS A 206 -7.48 17.74 -6.62
N ILE A 207 -8.16 18.85 -6.36
CA ILE A 207 -8.19 20.00 -7.28
C ILE A 207 -6.79 20.59 -7.43
N GLY A 208 -6.09 20.78 -6.31
CA GLY A 208 -4.78 21.40 -6.27
C GLY A 208 -3.70 20.63 -7.03
N LEU A 209 -3.77 19.30 -6.99
CA LEU A 209 -2.84 18.40 -7.69
C LEU A 209 -3.36 17.91 -9.05
N GLY A 210 -4.59 18.29 -9.44
CA GLY A 210 -5.19 17.83 -10.69
C GLY A 210 -5.51 16.33 -10.71
N LEU A 211 -5.78 15.72 -9.55
CA LEU A 211 -6.10 14.29 -9.44
C LEU A 211 -7.49 13.99 -9.99
N SER A 212 -7.67 12.77 -10.48
CA SER A 212 -8.93 12.26 -11.01
C SER A 212 -10.05 12.29 -9.97
N ALA A 213 -11.30 12.26 -10.47
CA ALA A 213 -12.46 12.13 -9.60
C ALA A 213 -12.44 10.83 -8.78
N GLU A 214 -11.78 9.79 -9.30
CA GLU A 214 -11.70 8.45 -8.71
C GLU A 214 -10.66 8.35 -7.60
N HIS A 215 -9.65 9.24 -7.62
CA HIS A 215 -8.66 9.32 -6.57
C HIS A 215 -9.31 9.69 -5.22
N PRO A 216 -8.93 9.02 -4.12
CA PRO A 216 -9.49 9.30 -2.80
C PRO A 216 -9.01 10.66 -2.25
N GLY A 217 -7.82 11.13 -2.64
CA GLY A 217 -7.25 12.40 -2.21
C GLY A 217 -6.65 12.37 -0.80
N ASN A 218 -6.28 11.19 -0.30
CA ASN A 218 -5.74 10.92 1.03
C ASN A 218 -4.33 10.29 0.98
N HIS A 219 -3.45 10.88 0.17
CA HIS A 219 -2.03 10.49 0.06
C HIS A 219 -1.12 11.53 0.72
N SER A 220 0.07 11.10 1.11
CA SER A 220 1.15 11.93 1.61
C SER A 220 2.11 12.25 0.46
N PHE A 221 2.69 13.45 0.45
CA PHE A 221 3.61 13.85 -0.61
C PHE A 221 4.52 15.01 -0.19
N LYS A 222 5.68 15.14 -0.85
CA LYS A 222 6.57 16.29 -0.64
C LYS A 222 5.92 17.57 -1.17
N ILE A 223 5.87 18.60 -0.33
CA ILE A 223 5.41 19.92 -0.74
C ILE A 223 6.59 20.66 -1.39
N THR A 224 6.37 21.17 -2.59
CA THR A 224 7.33 21.92 -3.39
C THR A 224 6.79 23.32 -3.64
N PRO A 225 7.62 24.29 -4.09
CA PRO A 225 7.13 25.62 -4.45
C PRO A 225 5.94 25.57 -5.42
N GLU A 226 5.93 24.64 -6.36
CA GLU A 226 4.89 24.49 -7.38
C GLU A 226 3.53 24.07 -6.80
N ASN A 227 3.52 23.15 -5.83
CA ASN A 227 2.27 22.66 -5.22
C ASN A 227 1.93 23.36 -3.89
N SER A 228 2.82 24.20 -3.35
CA SER A 228 2.63 24.93 -2.09
C SER A 228 1.42 25.86 -2.09
N VAL A 229 1.00 26.33 -3.27
CA VAL A 229 -0.17 27.20 -3.47
C VAL A 229 -1.47 26.60 -2.92
N ILE A 230 -1.54 25.27 -2.81
CA ILE A 230 -2.69 24.55 -2.23
C ILE A 230 -2.92 24.94 -0.76
N PHE A 231 -1.86 25.35 -0.05
CA PHE A 231 -1.82 25.53 1.40
C PHE A 231 -1.71 26.99 1.84
N ILE A 232 -1.58 27.93 0.90
CA ILE A 232 -1.21 29.34 1.19
C ILE A 232 -2.19 30.08 2.13
N ASP A 233 -3.44 29.62 2.20
CA ASP A 233 -4.49 30.16 3.07
C ASP A 233 -4.35 29.74 4.55
N GLU A 234 -3.48 28.77 4.84
CA GLU A 234 -3.29 28.19 6.18
C GLU A 234 -1.83 28.14 6.63
N PHE A 235 -0.87 28.07 5.69
CA PHE A 235 0.54 27.94 6.01
C PHE A 235 1.43 28.77 5.06
N GLN A 236 2.51 29.32 5.61
CA GLN A 236 3.52 30.09 4.88
C GLN A 236 4.83 29.31 4.89
N PHE A 237 5.42 29.09 3.72
CA PHE A 237 6.59 28.25 3.56
C PHE A 237 7.89 29.07 3.51
N ASP A 238 8.90 28.58 4.23
CA ASP A 238 10.30 28.97 4.08
C ASP A 238 11.07 27.79 3.47
N PHE A 239 11.12 27.75 2.14
CA PHE A 239 11.84 26.73 1.38
C PHE A 239 13.36 26.95 1.37
N ASP A 240 13.88 28.04 1.94
CA ASP A 240 15.33 28.25 2.02
C ASP A 240 15.92 27.39 3.15
N ASN A 241 15.21 27.31 4.28
CA ASN A 241 15.69 26.62 5.48
C ASN A 241 15.07 25.23 5.72
N TYR A 242 13.90 24.94 5.16
CA TYR A 242 13.15 23.72 5.47
C TYR A 242 12.70 22.96 4.22
N GLU A 243 12.44 21.67 4.43
CA GLU A 243 11.66 20.81 3.56
C GLU A 243 10.31 20.53 4.23
N TYR A 244 9.28 20.32 3.41
CA TYR A 244 7.91 20.15 3.88
C TYR A 244 7.27 18.95 3.24
N TYR A 245 6.48 18.22 4.02
CA TYR A 245 5.72 17.06 3.55
C TYR A 245 4.29 17.21 4.02
N LEU A 246 3.33 16.95 3.13
CA LEU A 246 1.97 16.72 3.56
C LEU A 246 1.92 15.31 4.11
N ASN A 247 1.69 15.18 5.40
CA ASN A 247 1.33 13.92 6.03
C ASN A 247 -0.21 13.80 6.05
N CYS A 248 -0.72 12.72 5.51
CA CYS A 248 -2.14 12.38 5.57
C CYS A 248 -2.31 11.30 6.64
N ASP A 249 -2.69 11.72 7.85
CA ASP A 249 -2.96 10.78 8.94
C ASP A 249 -4.24 10.02 8.63
N LYS A 250 -4.02 8.77 8.28
CA LYS A 250 -5.04 7.77 8.00
C LYS A 250 -5.06 6.93 9.25
N ILE A 251 -6.06 7.09 10.11
CA ILE A 251 -6.05 6.39 11.40
C ILE A 251 -5.97 4.87 11.17
N TYR A 252 -4.81 4.30 11.51
CA TYR A 252 -4.56 2.88 11.67
C TYR A 252 -4.76 2.56 13.15
N TRP A 253 -5.96 2.13 13.54
CA TRP A 253 -6.21 1.66 14.91
C TRP A 253 -5.48 0.34 15.18
#